data_AF-A0A1I0AV07-F1
#
_entry.id   AF-A0A1I0AV07-F1
#
_cell.length_a   1.000
_cell.length_b   1.000
_cell.length_c   1.000
_cell.angle_alpha   90.00
_cell.angle_beta   90.00
_cell.angle_gamma   90.00
#
_symmetry.space_group_name_H-M   'P 1'
#
loop_
_entity.id
_entity.type
_entity.pdbx_description
1 polymer ?
#
loop_
_entity_poly.entity_id
_entity_poly.type
_entity_poly.pdbx_seq_one_letter_code
_entity_poly.pdbx_strand_id
1 'polypeptide(L)'
;MPNTLFVGIDVSSQSLVVRFMDQDGNGPSKSFTTSNDLEGADKLVNDIVAYALKIDATNIKIGMESTSNYAWHLHLYLASSTELLSFKTMFYVLNPSVVKGFKKTYTHLPKTDDFDAFVIADCIRFGRVKHSKLPDFRYAALQRLTRFRYHLIQNLTKEKNRALNLIYLKFSSYVSDNPFSDTFGKASTSLIETFTPDEITAMPIESIVDFICSKGNNRLKNPVEIAKKLKSLANRAYRLDPNLADSVELTLTMSLENIRFLESQLKKLDKELEKQLKAFSHTLQTVPGIGPVIAAGIIAEIGDIHRFNNEAALAKFAGLVWNKYQSGNFNAEDTSLAKCGNFYLRYYLVEAANLLRMHVDEYKAFYYKKYKEVNKHQHKRALVLTARKTVRLVFTLLSKGQVFRPGGVVVNS
;
A
#
# COMPACT_ATOMS: atom_id res chain seq x y z
N MET A 1 -32.46 -25.25 13.86
CA MET A 1 -31.14 -24.60 13.81
C MET A 1 -31.09 -23.59 14.94
N PRO A 2 -29.92 -23.28 15.54
CA PRO A 2 -29.85 -22.20 16.53
C PRO A 2 -30.28 -20.88 15.90
N ASN A 3 -31.28 -20.21 16.49
CA ASN A 3 -31.72 -18.89 16.05
C ASN A 3 -30.51 -17.95 16.04
N THR A 4 -30.34 -17.25 14.93
CA THR A 4 -29.19 -16.38 14.67
C THR A 4 -29.67 -14.98 14.34
N LEU A 5 -29.17 -13.99 15.07
CA LEU A 5 -29.34 -12.59 14.72
C LEU A 5 -28.25 -12.16 13.74
N PHE A 6 -28.65 -11.59 12.61
CA PHE A 6 -27.77 -10.94 11.66
C PHE A 6 -27.92 -9.42 11.81
N VAL A 7 -26.79 -8.75 11.98
CA VAL A 7 -26.71 -7.30 12.16
C VAL A 7 -25.86 -6.75 11.03
N GLY A 8 -26.47 -5.95 10.16
CA GLY A 8 -25.75 -5.19 9.14
C GLY A 8 -25.59 -3.75 9.60
N ILE A 9 -24.38 -3.23 9.52
CA ILE A 9 -24.03 -1.87 9.94
C ILE A 9 -23.36 -1.17 8.77
N ASP A 10 -24.02 -0.14 8.25
CA ASP A 10 -23.36 0.83 7.39
C ASP A 10 -22.73 1.93 8.27
N VAL A 11 -21.44 2.17 8.08
CA VAL A 11 -20.63 2.99 8.98
C VAL A 11 -20.19 4.26 8.26
N SER A 12 -20.67 5.40 8.74
CA SER A 12 -20.22 6.72 8.32
C SER A 12 -19.29 7.34 9.37
N SER A 13 -18.74 8.53 9.07
CA SER A 13 -17.90 9.25 10.03
C SER A 13 -18.66 9.75 11.27
N GLN A 14 -19.98 9.92 11.19
CA GLN A 14 -20.81 10.50 12.26
C GLN A 14 -21.91 9.56 12.77
N SER A 15 -22.30 8.58 11.96
CA SER A 15 -23.48 7.76 12.22
C SER A 15 -23.27 6.30 11.84
N LEU A 16 -24.03 5.43 12.51
CA LEU A 16 -24.11 4.00 12.28
C LEU A 16 -25.56 3.70 11.89
N VAL A 17 -25.78 3.29 10.64
CA VAL A 17 -27.10 2.84 10.16
C VAL A 17 -27.15 1.33 10.32
N VAL A 18 -28.14 0.84 11.06
CA VAL A 18 -28.18 -0.54 11.53
C VAL A 18 -29.44 -1.24 11.07
N ARG A 19 -29.27 -2.48 10.60
CA ARG A 19 -30.35 -3.37 10.22
C ARG A 19 -30.23 -4.71 10.94
N PHE A 20 -31.33 -5.12 11.58
CA PHE A 20 -31.48 -6.45 12.19
C PHE A 20 -32.26 -7.38 11.27
N MET A 21 -31.86 -8.65 11.27
CA MET A 21 -32.44 -9.69 10.45
C MET A 21 -32.29 -11.05 11.14
N ASP A 22 -33.31 -11.89 11.07
CA ASP A 22 -33.27 -13.28 11.56
C ASP A 22 -32.74 -14.25 10.47
N GLN A 23 -32.81 -15.55 10.75
CA GLN A 23 -32.34 -16.59 9.82
C GLN A 23 -33.15 -16.67 8.52
N ASP A 24 -34.43 -16.30 8.56
CA ASP A 24 -35.35 -16.37 7.43
C ASP A 24 -35.31 -15.09 6.59
N GLY A 25 -34.61 -14.06 7.07
CA GLY A 25 -34.50 -12.76 6.41
C GLY A 25 -35.52 -11.74 6.92
N ASN A 26 -36.28 -12.07 7.96
CA ASN A 26 -37.27 -11.17 8.55
C ASN A 26 -36.63 -10.29 9.62
N GLY A 27 -37.21 -9.12 9.84
CA GLY A 27 -36.71 -8.16 10.83
C GLY A 27 -37.55 -6.89 10.81
N PRO A 28 -37.19 -5.86 11.59
CA PRO A 28 -37.82 -4.56 11.52
C PRO A 28 -37.77 -4.03 10.08
N SER A 29 -38.84 -3.40 9.62
CA SER A 29 -38.96 -2.93 8.23
C SER A 29 -38.08 -1.72 7.91
N LYS A 30 -37.63 -0.97 8.93
CA LYS A 30 -36.74 0.20 8.81
C LYS A 30 -35.44 -0.03 9.57
N SER A 31 -34.33 0.49 9.04
CA SER A 31 -33.11 0.68 9.83
C SER A 31 -33.33 1.70 10.94
N PHE A 32 -32.48 1.64 11.95
CA PHE A 32 -32.31 2.73 12.90
C PHE A 32 -30.89 3.28 12.82
N THR A 33 -30.71 4.49 13.34
CA THR A 33 -29.42 5.18 13.30
C THR A 33 -28.99 5.53 14.71
N THR A 34 -27.70 5.34 14.99
CA THR A 34 -27.04 5.81 16.21
C THR A 34 -25.78 6.60 15.85
N SER A 35 -25.19 7.32 16.79
CA SER A 35 -23.95 8.07 16.59
C SER A 35 -22.74 7.13 16.46
N ASN A 36 -21.72 7.55 15.72
CA ASN A 36 -20.44 6.82 15.65
C ASN A 36 -19.46 7.35 16.72
N ASP A 37 -19.84 7.15 17.98
CA ASP A 37 -19.07 7.48 19.18
C ASP A 37 -19.33 6.41 20.26
N LEU A 38 -18.78 6.62 21.46
CA LEU A 38 -18.93 5.66 22.57
C LEU A 38 -20.39 5.49 23.00
N GLU A 39 -21.12 6.60 23.19
CA GLU A 39 -22.54 6.55 23.57
C GLU A 39 -23.39 5.82 22.53
N GLY A 40 -23.13 6.08 21.25
CA GLY A 40 -23.83 5.42 20.17
C GLY A 40 -23.49 3.94 20.05
N ALA A 41 -22.24 3.55 20.33
CA ALA A 41 -21.82 2.15 20.36
C ALA A 41 -22.41 1.39 21.56
N ASP A 42 -22.50 2.02 22.74
CA ASP A 42 -23.18 1.46 23.92
C ASP A 42 -24.66 1.22 23.66
N LYS A 43 -25.34 2.22 23.10
CA LYS A 43 -26.72 2.08 22.68
C LYS A 43 -26.89 0.92 21.71
N LEU A 44 -25.99 0.79 20.73
CA LEU A 44 -26.02 -0.30 19.76
C LEU A 44 -25.85 -1.68 20.42
N VAL A 45 -24.93 -1.83 21.38
CA VAL A 45 -24.77 -3.09 22.13
C VAL A 45 -26.09 -3.46 22.81
N ASN A 46 -26.70 -2.51 23.51
CA ASN A 46 -27.99 -2.71 24.19
C ASN A 46 -29.10 -3.11 23.23
N ASP A 47 -29.21 -2.42 22.09
CA ASP A 47 -30.22 -2.71 21.05
C ASP A 47 -30.01 -4.12 20.45
N ILE A 48 -28.76 -4.51 20.20
CA ILE A 48 -28.42 -5.85 19.68
C ILE A 48 -28.82 -6.93 20.69
N VAL A 49 -28.45 -6.77 21.96
CA VAL A 49 -28.74 -7.74 23.01
C VAL A 49 -30.25 -7.85 23.23
N ALA A 50 -30.96 -6.73 23.33
CA ALA A 50 -32.41 -6.70 23.50
C ALA A 50 -33.13 -7.43 22.34
N TYR A 51 -32.70 -7.18 21.10
CA TYR A 51 -33.29 -7.85 19.94
C TYR A 51 -32.92 -9.34 19.87
N ALA A 52 -31.67 -9.71 20.21
CA ALA A 52 -31.23 -11.09 20.25
C ALA A 52 -32.06 -11.92 21.25
N LEU A 53 -32.32 -11.38 22.45
CA LEU A 53 -33.18 -12.00 23.45
C LEU A 53 -34.63 -12.12 22.96
N LYS A 54 -35.17 -11.09 22.28
CA LYS A 54 -36.54 -11.10 21.74
C LYS A 54 -36.79 -12.24 20.74
N ILE A 55 -35.77 -12.65 19.98
CA ILE A 55 -35.87 -13.71 18.97
C ILE A 55 -35.26 -15.04 19.44
N ASP A 56 -34.94 -15.18 20.73
CA ASP A 56 -34.27 -16.33 21.33
C ASP A 56 -32.98 -16.74 20.58
N ALA A 57 -32.22 -15.75 20.11
CA ALA A 57 -30.97 -15.98 19.38
C ALA A 57 -29.87 -16.48 20.31
N THR A 58 -29.15 -17.51 19.86
CA THR A 58 -27.94 -18.03 20.54
C THR A 58 -26.66 -17.58 19.83
N ASN A 59 -26.77 -17.20 18.56
CA ASN A 59 -25.68 -16.70 17.73
C ASN A 59 -25.97 -15.27 17.29
N ILE A 60 -24.93 -14.44 17.24
CA ILE A 60 -25.01 -13.10 16.66
C ILE A 60 -23.94 -12.99 15.57
N LYS A 61 -24.32 -12.49 14.40
CA LYS A 61 -23.41 -12.26 13.29
C LYS A 61 -23.51 -10.79 12.90
N ILE A 62 -22.48 -10.04 13.23
CA ILE A 62 -22.41 -8.60 12.99
C ILE A 62 -21.50 -8.37 11.80
N GLY A 63 -21.93 -7.61 10.80
CA GLY A 63 -21.01 -7.14 9.79
C GLY A 63 -21.20 -5.71 9.39
N MET A 64 -20.13 -5.23 8.78
CA MET A 64 -19.86 -3.84 8.51
C MET A 64 -19.01 -3.75 7.26
N GLU A 65 -19.19 -2.69 6.49
CA GLU A 65 -18.34 -2.44 5.33
C GLU A 65 -17.01 -1.81 5.75
N SER A 66 -15.90 -2.25 5.15
CA SER A 66 -14.56 -1.69 5.39
C SER A 66 -14.30 -0.37 4.66
N THR A 67 -15.29 0.50 4.61
CA THR A 67 -15.16 1.84 4.03
C THR A 67 -14.31 2.69 4.98
N SER A 68 -13.04 2.89 4.62
CA SER A 68 -12.05 3.65 5.41
C SER A 68 -11.71 3.03 6.78
N ASN A 69 -11.41 3.86 7.79
CA ASN A 69 -11.11 3.43 9.17
C ASN A 69 -12.32 3.58 10.12
N TYR A 70 -13.47 4.09 9.66
CA TYR A 70 -14.59 4.44 10.55
C TYR A 70 -15.17 3.23 11.29
N ALA A 71 -15.15 2.05 10.66
CA ALA A 71 -15.61 0.81 11.27
C ALA A 71 -14.63 0.21 12.30
N TRP A 72 -13.39 0.71 12.38
CA TRP A 72 -12.33 0.10 13.19
C TRP A 72 -12.62 0.18 14.69
N HIS A 73 -12.91 1.38 15.19
CA HIS A 73 -13.19 1.57 16.62
C HIS A 73 -14.44 0.82 17.05
N LEU A 74 -15.50 0.89 16.24
CA LEU A 74 -16.73 0.15 16.48
C LEU A 74 -16.49 -1.36 16.52
N HIS A 75 -15.74 -1.92 15.57
CA HIS A 75 -15.43 -3.35 15.56
C HIS A 75 -14.74 -3.81 16.84
N LEU A 76 -13.74 -3.06 17.29
CA LEU A 76 -13.01 -3.35 18.53
C LEU A 76 -13.94 -3.26 19.74
N TYR A 77 -14.74 -2.20 19.80
CA TYR A 77 -15.68 -1.96 20.90
C TYR A 77 -16.68 -3.11 21.05
N LEU A 78 -17.37 -3.46 19.97
CA LEU A 78 -18.36 -4.53 19.96
C LEU A 78 -17.72 -5.88 20.30
N ALA A 79 -16.48 -6.12 19.86
CA ALA A 79 -15.81 -7.38 20.15
C ALA A 79 -15.27 -7.49 21.58
N SER A 80 -15.08 -6.36 22.27
CA SER A 80 -14.73 -6.30 23.69
C SER A 80 -15.93 -6.23 24.65
N SER A 81 -17.14 -6.01 24.13
CA SER A 81 -18.36 -5.92 24.95
C SER A 81 -18.66 -7.25 25.63
N THR A 82 -18.78 -7.20 26.96
CA THR A 82 -19.06 -8.39 27.78
C THR A 82 -20.46 -8.95 27.58
N GLU A 83 -21.40 -8.08 27.23
CA GLU A 83 -22.80 -8.40 26.95
C GLU A 83 -22.90 -9.28 25.69
N LEU A 84 -22.13 -8.94 24.65
CA LEU A 84 -22.07 -9.70 23.41
C LEU A 84 -21.29 -11.02 23.55
N LEU A 85 -20.42 -11.16 24.56
CA LEU A 85 -19.72 -12.43 24.86
C LEU A 85 -20.66 -13.53 25.38
N SER A 86 -21.84 -13.16 25.90
CA SER A 86 -22.87 -14.13 26.32
C SER A 86 -23.48 -14.88 25.13
N PHE A 87 -23.27 -14.40 23.91
CA PHE A 87 -23.70 -15.02 22.66
C PHE A 87 -22.50 -15.54 21.87
N LYS A 88 -22.75 -16.48 20.94
CA LYS A 88 -21.73 -16.88 19.96
C LYS A 88 -21.58 -15.83 18.87
N THR A 89 -20.95 -14.73 19.22
CA THR A 89 -20.82 -13.53 18.37
C THR A 89 -19.69 -13.69 17.34
N MET A 90 -19.98 -13.39 16.08
CA MET A 90 -19.03 -13.39 14.97
C MET A 90 -19.08 -12.06 14.23
N PHE A 91 -17.91 -11.53 13.87
CA PHE A 91 -17.77 -10.26 13.16
C PHE A 91 -17.41 -10.47 11.69
N TYR A 92 -17.92 -9.63 10.80
CA TYR A 92 -17.68 -9.68 9.36
C TYR A 92 -17.36 -8.28 8.85
N VAL A 93 -16.07 -7.99 8.67
CA VAL A 93 -15.61 -6.76 8.03
C VAL A 93 -15.51 -7.01 6.54
N LEU A 94 -16.53 -6.60 5.79
CA LEU A 94 -16.69 -6.92 4.38
C LEU A 94 -15.93 -5.95 3.48
N ASN A 95 -15.39 -6.46 2.38
CA ASN A 95 -14.81 -5.60 1.34
C ASN A 95 -15.94 -4.91 0.55
N PRO A 96 -15.86 -3.59 0.29
CA PRO A 96 -16.83 -2.86 -0.53
C PRO A 96 -17.20 -3.53 -1.86
N SER A 97 -16.22 -4.16 -2.52
CA SER A 97 -16.47 -4.86 -3.79
C SER A 97 -17.36 -6.10 -3.64
N VAL A 98 -17.33 -6.76 -2.49
CA VAL A 98 -18.19 -7.91 -2.19
C VAL A 98 -19.62 -7.43 -1.96
N VAL A 99 -19.81 -6.40 -1.13
CA VAL A 99 -21.13 -5.79 -0.87
C VAL A 99 -21.73 -5.25 -2.16
N LYS A 100 -20.95 -4.49 -2.94
CA LYS A 100 -21.36 -3.98 -4.27
C LYS A 100 -21.70 -5.09 -5.27
N GLY A 101 -20.96 -6.20 -5.24
CA GLY A 101 -21.23 -7.36 -6.09
C GLY A 101 -22.54 -8.04 -5.70
N PHE A 102 -22.75 -8.24 -4.39
CA PHE A 102 -23.97 -8.82 -3.84
C PHE A 102 -25.20 -7.93 -4.07
N LYS A 103 -25.07 -6.61 -3.89
CA LYS A 103 -26.14 -5.64 -4.14
C LYS A 103 -26.78 -5.77 -5.54
N LYS A 104 -26.04 -6.25 -6.54
CA LYS A 104 -26.55 -6.48 -7.90
C LYS A 104 -27.52 -7.65 -8.04
N THR A 105 -27.65 -8.52 -7.03
CA THR A 105 -28.63 -9.62 -7.06
C THR A 105 -30.07 -9.11 -6.91
N TYR A 106 -30.24 -7.88 -6.41
CA TYR A 106 -31.56 -7.25 -6.29
C TYR A 106 -31.80 -6.32 -7.48
N THR A 107 -32.94 -6.49 -8.15
CA THR A 107 -33.30 -5.75 -9.36
C THR A 107 -33.81 -4.33 -9.09
N HIS A 108 -34.46 -4.10 -7.95
CA HIS A 108 -35.10 -2.83 -7.59
C HIS A 108 -34.80 -2.40 -6.15
N LEU A 109 -33.52 -2.30 -5.81
CA LEU A 109 -33.11 -1.72 -4.52
C LEU A 109 -33.14 -0.18 -4.58
N PRO A 110 -33.89 0.50 -3.69
CA PRO A 110 -33.83 1.96 -3.58
C PRO A 110 -32.42 2.44 -3.22
N LYS A 111 -32.04 3.62 -3.69
CA LYS A 111 -30.77 4.29 -3.33
C LYS A 111 -30.93 5.05 -2.01
N THR A 112 -31.10 4.33 -0.90
CA THR A 112 -31.09 4.92 0.45
C THR A 112 -30.14 4.15 1.36
N ASP A 113 -29.53 4.84 2.31
CA ASP A 113 -28.52 4.30 3.24
C ASP A 113 -29.07 3.11 4.08
N ASP A 114 -30.39 3.08 4.37
CA ASP A 114 -31.09 1.95 5.01
C ASP A 114 -30.82 0.62 4.29
N PHE A 115 -30.75 0.64 2.96
CA PHE A 115 -30.54 -0.57 2.18
C PHE A 115 -29.10 -1.06 2.17
N ASP A 116 -28.11 -0.21 2.45
CA ASP A 116 -26.73 -0.68 2.52
C ASP A 116 -26.52 -1.53 3.78
N ALA A 117 -27.06 -1.12 4.92
CA ALA A 117 -27.12 -1.93 6.13
C ALA A 117 -27.90 -3.24 5.92
N PHE A 118 -29.02 -3.20 5.20
CA PHE A 118 -29.77 -4.41 4.82
C PHE A 118 -28.95 -5.37 3.95
N VAL A 119 -28.31 -4.87 2.90
CA VAL A 119 -27.47 -5.67 1.98
C VAL A 119 -26.31 -6.31 2.75
N ILE A 120 -25.71 -5.61 3.71
CA ILE A 120 -24.65 -6.15 4.56
C ILE A 120 -25.19 -7.31 5.42
N ALA A 121 -26.33 -7.13 6.10
CA ALA A 121 -26.94 -8.18 6.91
C ALA A 121 -27.26 -9.43 6.07
N ASP A 122 -27.90 -9.24 4.92
CA ASP A 122 -28.33 -10.33 4.06
C ASP A 122 -27.14 -11.03 3.36
N CYS A 123 -26.06 -10.29 3.04
CA CYS A 123 -24.82 -10.87 2.53
C CYS A 123 -24.18 -11.85 3.52
N ILE A 124 -24.21 -11.53 4.81
CA ILE A 124 -23.69 -12.43 5.87
C ILE A 124 -24.64 -13.60 6.09
N ARG A 125 -25.95 -13.36 5.98
CA ARG A 125 -27.00 -14.40 6.06
C ARG A 125 -26.88 -15.43 4.95
N PHE A 126 -26.70 -14.98 3.71
CA PHE A 126 -26.47 -15.83 2.54
C PHE A 126 -25.23 -16.73 2.71
N GLY A 127 -24.27 -16.29 3.51
CA GLY A 127 -23.02 -17.01 3.77
C GLY A 127 -22.02 -16.86 2.63
N ARG A 128 -21.00 -17.72 2.60
CA ARG A 128 -19.82 -17.63 1.69
C ARG A 128 -18.85 -16.48 1.97
N VAL A 129 -19.15 -15.62 2.94
CA VAL A 129 -18.19 -14.66 3.51
C VAL A 129 -17.48 -15.27 4.72
N LYS A 130 -16.22 -14.88 4.94
CA LYS A 130 -15.43 -15.31 6.10
C LYS A 130 -15.58 -14.30 7.22
N HIS A 131 -15.73 -14.78 8.46
CA HIS A 131 -15.68 -13.90 9.63
C HIS A 131 -14.27 -13.30 9.77
N SER A 132 -14.23 -12.06 10.22
CA SER A 132 -13.02 -11.33 10.54
C SER A 132 -12.53 -11.73 11.92
N LYS A 133 -11.22 -11.94 12.04
CA LYS A 133 -10.55 -12.03 13.34
C LYS A 133 -10.23 -10.62 13.81
N LEU A 134 -10.20 -10.44 15.13
CA LEU A 134 -9.67 -9.21 15.71
C LEU A 134 -8.22 -9.01 15.26
N PRO A 135 -7.83 -7.75 15.01
CA PRO A 135 -6.46 -7.44 14.65
C PRO A 135 -5.54 -7.74 15.83
N ASP A 136 -4.42 -8.43 15.58
CA ASP A 136 -3.31 -8.42 16.53
C ASP A 136 -2.66 -7.03 16.48
N PHE A 137 -2.80 -6.29 17.58
CA PHE A 137 -2.36 -4.91 17.70
C PHE A 137 -0.87 -4.71 17.44
N ARG A 138 -0.04 -5.74 17.65
CA ARG A 138 1.39 -5.68 17.31
C ARG A 138 1.56 -5.48 15.80
N TYR A 139 0.90 -6.32 14.99
CA TYR A 139 0.96 -6.18 13.53
C TYR A 139 0.22 -4.93 13.05
N ALA A 140 -0.91 -4.57 13.67
CA ALA A 140 -1.68 -3.39 13.29
C ALA A 140 -0.88 -2.08 13.49
N ALA A 141 -0.12 -1.97 14.59
CA ALA A 141 0.77 -0.84 14.83
C ALA A 141 1.86 -0.74 13.75
N LEU A 142 2.54 -1.85 13.44
CA LEU A 142 3.55 -1.90 12.40
C LEU A 142 2.95 -1.59 11.02
N GLN A 143 1.75 -2.09 10.74
CA GLN A 143 1.00 -1.86 9.49
C GLN A 143 0.69 -0.38 9.30
N ARG A 144 0.34 0.34 10.38
CA ARG A 144 0.09 1.79 10.31
C ARG A 144 1.33 2.54 9.84
N LEU A 145 2.50 2.19 10.38
CA LEU A 145 3.78 2.82 10.03
C LEU A 145 4.22 2.47 8.60
N THR A 146 4.13 1.20 8.20
CA THR A 146 4.53 0.76 6.85
C THR A 146 3.62 1.36 5.77
N ARG A 147 2.30 1.39 5.99
CA ARG A 147 1.36 2.06 5.07
C ARG A 147 1.62 3.56 4.99
N PHE A 148 1.91 4.23 6.10
CA PHE A 148 2.28 5.65 6.09
C PHE A 148 3.55 5.89 5.28
N ARG A 149 4.57 5.04 5.44
CA ARG A 149 5.80 5.08 4.63
C ARG A 149 5.51 4.97 3.13
N TYR A 150 4.64 4.05 2.73
CA TYR A 150 4.21 3.92 1.34
C TYR A 150 3.65 5.24 0.82
N HIS A 151 2.76 5.89 1.57
CA HIS A 151 2.18 7.19 1.17
C HIS A 151 3.23 8.30 1.10
N LEU A 152 4.18 8.36 2.04
CA LEU A 152 5.29 9.31 1.97
C LEU A 152 6.14 9.13 0.71
N ILE A 153 6.41 7.89 0.29
CA ILE A 153 7.13 7.61 -0.96
C ILE A 153 6.33 8.06 -2.18
N GLN A 154 5.01 7.83 -2.19
CA GLN A 154 4.15 8.30 -3.28
C GLN A 154 4.16 9.84 -3.36
N ASN A 155 4.10 10.52 -2.21
CA ASN A 155 4.18 11.98 -2.16
C ASN A 155 5.55 12.48 -2.63
N LEU A 156 6.64 11.88 -2.15
CA LEU A 156 7.99 12.21 -2.60
C LEU A 156 8.16 12.03 -4.11
N THR A 157 7.63 10.95 -4.67
CA THR A 157 7.69 10.69 -6.11
C THR A 157 6.91 11.76 -6.90
N LYS A 158 5.72 12.15 -6.41
CA LYS A 158 4.92 13.23 -7.01
C LYS A 158 5.65 14.57 -6.95
N GLU A 159 6.25 14.90 -5.81
CA GLU A 159 7.04 16.13 -5.65
C GLU A 159 8.27 16.13 -6.56
N LYS A 160 9.02 15.02 -6.65
CA LYS A 160 10.15 14.90 -7.59
C LYS A 160 9.70 15.11 -9.02
N ASN A 161 8.58 14.52 -9.46
CA ASN A 161 8.06 14.75 -10.80
C ASN A 161 7.66 16.21 -11.03
N ARG A 162 7.07 16.89 -10.04
CA ARG A 162 6.78 18.32 -10.13
C ARG A 162 8.06 19.14 -10.27
N ALA A 163 9.05 18.88 -9.43
CA ALA A 163 10.35 19.55 -9.49
C ALA A 163 11.05 19.33 -10.84
N LEU A 164 11.01 18.12 -11.42
CA LEU A 164 11.57 17.87 -12.76
C LEU A 164 10.93 18.76 -13.84
N ASN A 165 9.61 18.97 -13.78
CA ASN A 165 8.92 19.87 -14.72
C ASN A 165 9.34 21.34 -14.51
N LEU A 166 9.50 21.78 -13.26
CA LEU A 166 9.96 23.14 -12.94
C LEU A 166 11.43 23.35 -13.34
N ILE A 167 12.28 22.34 -13.14
CA ILE A 167 13.67 22.33 -13.62
C ILE A 167 13.67 22.41 -15.15
N TYR A 168 12.77 21.73 -15.85
CA TYR A 168 12.67 21.87 -17.31
C TYR A 168 12.30 23.30 -17.73
N LEU A 169 11.43 24.00 -16.99
CA LEU A 169 11.11 25.40 -17.28
C LEU A 169 12.32 26.34 -17.02
N LYS A 170 13.04 26.15 -15.92
CA LYS A 170 14.23 26.96 -15.58
C LYS A 170 15.45 26.62 -16.43
N PHE A 171 15.64 25.34 -16.73
CA PHE A 171 16.83 24.75 -17.36
C PHE A 171 16.47 23.51 -18.19
N SER A 172 15.80 23.74 -19.32
CA SER A 172 15.21 22.74 -20.24
C SER A 172 16.07 21.51 -20.58
N SER A 173 17.36 21.68 -20.83
CA SER A 173 18.28 20.60 -21.20
C SER A 173 18.90 19.86 -20.00
N TYR A 174 18.63 20.30 -18.77
CA TYR A 174 19.30 19.78 -17.58
C TYR A 174 18.94 18.32 -17.26
N VAL A 175 17.65 17.99 -17.29
CA VAL A 175 17.15 16.67 -16.91
C VAL A 175 17.47 15.61 -17.97
N SER A 176 17.38 15.97 -19.25
CA SER A 176 17.63 15.02 -20.36
C SER A 176 19.08 14.55 -20.38
N ASP A 177 20.01 15.49 -20.24
CA ASP A 177 21.43 15.19 -20.38
C ASP A 177 22.06 14.81 -19.03
N ASN A 178 21.37 15.09 -17.91
CA ASN A 178 21.70 14.80 -16.52
C ASN A 178 23.21 14.83 -16.22
N PRO A 179 23.79 16.01 -15.89
CA PRO A 179 25.22 16.15 -15.66
C PRO A 179 25.70 15.45 -14.37
N PHE A 180 24.78 15.11 -13.46
CA PHE A 180 25.07 14.43 -12.21
C PHE A 180 24.55 12.99 -12.21
N SER A 181 25.05 12.15 -11.30
CA SER A 181 24.52 10.78 -11.12
C SER A 181 23.10 10.78 -10.54
N ASP A 182 22.73 11.83 -9.80
CA ASP A 182 21.40 12.04 -9.23
C ASP A 182 21.02 13.52 -9.35
N THR A 183 19.93 13.79 -10.08
CA THR A 183 19.40 15.15 -10.29
C THR A 183 18.98 15.81 -8.98
N PHE A 184 18.57 15.04 -7.96
CA PHE A 184 18.19 15.56 -6.65
C PHE A 184 19.34 15.49 -5.63
N GLY A 185 20.56 15.19 -6.07
CA GLY A 185 21.74 15.23 -5.22
C GLY A 185 22.06 16.67 -4.77
N LYS A 186 22.71 16.80 -3.60
CA LYS A 186 22.99 18.10 -2.97
C LYS A 186 23.67 19.13 -3.89
N ALA A 187 24.70 18.72 -4.62
CA ALA A 187 25.42 19.61 -5.54
C ALA A 187 24.52 20.08 -6.69
N SER A 188 23.71 19.16 -7.25
CA SER A 188 22.76 19.44 -8.33
C SER A 188 21.68 20.42 -7.87
N THR A 189 21.01 20.13 -6.76
CA THR A 189 19.94 21.00 -6.24
C THR A 189 20.47 22.37 -5.83
N SER A 190 21.63 22.45 -5.17
CA SER A 190 22.22 23.75 -4.81
C SER A 190 22.59 24.57 -6.03
N LEU A 191 23.09 23.96 -7.11
CA LEU A 191 23.40 24.67 -8.35
C LEU A 191 22.13 25.25 -8.98
N ILE A 192 21.06 24.44 -9.09
CA ILE A 192 19.78 24.86 -9.66
C ILE A 192 19.10 25.93 -8.81
N GLU A 193 19.23 25.88 -7.48
CA GLU A 193 18.67 26.87 -6.56
C GLU A 193 19.45 28.20 -6.59
N THR A 194 20.76 28.15 -6.85
CA THR A 194 21.63 29.34 -6.71
C THR A 194 21.80 30.09 -8.03
N PHE A 195 21.84 29.39 -9.16
CA PHE A 195 22.23 29.98 -10.44
C PHE A 195 21.19 29.78 -11.53
N THR A 196 21.09 30.78 -12.39
CA THR A 196 20.37 30.76 -13.67
C THR A 196 21.27 30.22 -14.79
N PRO A 197 20.70 29.76 -15.92
CA PRO A 197 21.50 29.38 -17.08
C PRO A 197 22.44 30.49 -17.59
N ASP A 198 22.04 31.76 -17.49
CA ASP A 198 22.87 32.89 -17.90
C ASP A 198 24.08 33.07 -17.00
N GLU A 199 23.88 33.00 -15.68
CA GLU A 199 24.98 33.06 -14.71
C GLU A 199 25.96 31.91 -14.91
N ILE A 200 25.48 30.67 -15.10
CA ILE A 200 26.33 29.51 -15.37
C ILE A 200 27.14 29.70 -16.66
N THR A 201 26.55 30.36 -17.66
CA THR A 201 27.24 30.63 -18.93
C THR A 201 28.36 31.66 -18.74
N ALA A 202 28.11 32.71 -17.94
CA ALA A 202 29.09 33.75 -17.64
C ALA A 202 30.21 33.28 -16.70
N MET A 203 29.94 32.36 -15.78
CA MET A 203 30.90 31.90 -14.78
C MET A 203 32.13 31.17 -15.39
N PRO A 204 33.34 31.40 -14.85
CA PRO A 204 34.52 30.59 -15.15
C PRO A 204 34.31 29.11 -14.77
N ILE A 205 34.97 28.21 -15.48
CA ILE A 205 34.83 26.76 -15.24
C ILE A 205 35.34 26.40 -13.83
N GLU A 206 36.41 27.06 -13.40
CA GLU A 206 37.05 26.90 -12.10
C GLU A 206 36.06 27.24 -10.97
N SER A 207 35.32 28.34 -11.10
CA SER A 207 34.32 28.75 -10.11
C SER A 207 33.14 27.76 -10.02
N ILE A 208 32.72 27.19 -11.15
CA ILE A 208 31.68 26.15 -11.17
C ILE A 208 32.20 24.89 -10.47
N VAL A 209 33.45 24.49 -10.74
CA VAL A 209 34.10 23.34 -10.09
C VAL A 209 34.18 23.51 -8.58
N ASP A 210 34.63 24.68 -8.11
CA ASP A 210 34.73 24.98 -6.68
C ASP A 210 33.35 24.93 -5.99
N PHE A 211 32.33 25.48 -6.65
CA PHE A 211 30.96 25.44 -6.13
C PHE A 211 30.42 24.01 -6.03
N ILE A 212 30.51 23.21 -7.09
CA ILE A 212 29.97 21.84 -7.08
C ILE A 212 30.75 20.92 -6.13
N CYS A 213 32.06 21.12 -5.98
CA CYS A 213 32.89 20.34 -5.05
C CYS A 213 32.55 20.67 -3.60
N SER A 214 32.45 21.97 -3.26
CA SER A 214 32.09 22.40 -1.91
C SER A 214 30.71 21.89 -1.47
N LYS A 215 29.70 21.94 -2.36
CA LYS A 215 28.34 21.44 -2.07
C LYS A 215 28.20 19.92 -2.22
N GLY A 216 29.08 19.29 -3.00
CA GLY A 216 29.13 17.85 -3.26
C GLY A 216 29.96 17.03 -2.26
N ASN A 217 30.44 17.65 -1.17
CA ASN A 217 31.33 17.04 -0.18
C ASN A 217 32.61 16.43 -0.81
N ASN A 218 33.13 16.99 -1.90
CA ASN A 218 34.31 16.50 -2.63
C ASN A 218 34.24 15.04 -3.11
N ARG A 219 33.03 14.50 -3.35
CA ARG A 219 32.82 13.11 -3.82
C ARG A 219 32.48 12.99 -5.30
N LEU A 220 32.47 14.09 -6.04
CA LEU A 220 32.13 14.11 -7.45
C LEU A 220 33.27 13.50 -8.29
N LYS A 221 32.93 12.60 -9.20
CA LYS A 221 33.87 12.09 -10.21
C LYS A 221 34.00 13.12 -11.32
N ASN A 222 35.23 13.45 -11.72
CA ASN A 222 35.53 14.36 -12.83
C ASN A 222 34.77 15.70 -12.80
N PRO A 223 34.96 16.55 -11.76
CA PRO A 223 34.21 17.80 -11.60
C PRO A 223 34.40 18.77 -12.77
N VAL A 224 35.58 18.77 -13.41
CA VAL A 224 35.86 19.60 -14.59
C VAL A 224 34.98 19.22 -15.79
N GLU A 225 34.75 17.92 -16.02
CA GLU A 225 33.86 17.46 -17.11
C GLU A 225 32.41 17.83 -16.84
N ILE A 226 31.97 17.70 -15.57
CA ILE A 226 30.64 18.13 -15.14
C ILE A 226 30.46 19.63 -15.39
N ALA A 227 31.43 20.47 -15.01
CA ALA A 227 31.37 21.91 -15.23
C ALA A 227 31.32 22.29 -16.72
N LYS A 228 32.15 21.65 -17.56
CA LYS A 228 32.09 21.84 -19.03
C LYS A 228 30.73 21.46 -19.60
N LYS A 229 30.17 20.33 -19.15
CA LYS A 229 28.85 19.86 -19.56
C LYS A 229 27.76 20.84 -19.12
N LEU A 230 27.79 21.31 -17.87
CA LEU A 230 26.86 22.31 -17.35
C LEU A 230 26.87 23.59 -18.18
N LYS A 231 28.05 24.10 -18.53
CA LYS A 231 28.18 25.29 -19.38
C LYS A 231 27.62 25.05 -20.79
N SER A 232 27.90 23.89 -21.39
CA SER A 232 27.29 23.50 -22.67
C SER A 232 25.77 23.40 -22.61
N LEU A 233 25.23 22.86 -21.51
CA LEU A 233 23.78 22.77 -21.29
C LEU A 233 23.16 24.16 -21.15
N ALA A 234 23.77 25.03 -20.35
CA ALA A 234 23.30 26.38 -20.08
C ALA A 234 23.24 27.24 -21.37
N ASN A 235 24.24 27.08 -22.25
CA ASN A 235 24.26 27.72 -23.56
C ASN A 235 23.11 27.25 -24.48
N ARG A 236 22.66 26.00 -24.36
CA ARG A 236 21.59 25.42 -25.21
C ARG A 236 20.20 25.52 -24.58
N ALA A 237 20.09 25.97 -23.33
CA ALA A 237 18.82 26.04 -22.62
C ALA A 237 17.96 27.19 -23.13
N TYR A 238 16.67 26.96 -23.30
CA TYR A 238 15.70 28.04 -23.52
C TYR A 238 15.72 29.04 -22.36
N ARG A 239 15.66 30.33 -22.69
CA ARG A 239 15.50 31.40 -21.70
C ARG A 239 14.03 31.55 -21.34
N LEU A 240 13.78 31.65 -20.05
CA LEU A 240 12.46 31.86 -19.51
C LEU A 240 12.14 33.36 -19.54
N ASP A 241 10.88 33.70 -19.79
CA ASP A 241 10.44 35.09 -19.70
C ASP A 241 10.67 35.63 -18.27
N PRO A 242 11.25 36.83 -18.10
CA PRO A 242 11.52 37.40 -16.78
C PRO A 242 10.29 37.48 -15.88
N ASN A 243 9.10 37.72 -16.43
CA ASN A 243 7.87 37.80 -15.63
C ASN A 243 7.44 36.45 -15.05
N LEU A 244 7.90 35.34 -15.67
CA LEU A 244 7.62 33.99 -15.22
C LEU A 244 8.77 33.41 -14.36
N ALA A 245 9.98 33.94 -14.51
CA ALA A 245 11.20 33.43 -13.88
C ALA A 245 11.08 33.37 -12.34
N ASP A 246 10.69 34.47 -11.71
CA ASP A 246 10.57 34.55 -10.24
C ASP A 246 9.54 33.55 -9.69
N SER A 247 8.44 33.35 -10.42
CA SER A 247 7.38 32.39 -10.03
C SER A 247 7.86 30.95 -10.15
N VAL A 248 8.59 30.61 -11.22
CA VAL A 248 9.17 29.27 -11.40
C VAL A 248 10.26 29.02 -10.37
N GLU A 249 11.09 30.01 -10.05
CA GLU A 249 12.14 29.90 -9.05
C GLU A 249 11.57 29.70 -7.63
N LEU A 250 10.57 30.49 -7.24
CA LEU A 250 9.90 30.34 -5.96
C LEU A 250 9.27 28.95 -5.82
N THR A 251 8.49 28.53 -6.82
CA THR A 251 7.80 27.23 -6.79
C THR A 251 8.77 26.05 -6.84
N LEU A 252 9.89 26.17 -7.55
CA LEU A 252 10.96 25.17 -7.59
C LEU A 252 11.64 25.04 -6.22
N THR A 253 11.98 26.17 -5.60
CA THR A 253 12.59 26.20 -4.26
C THR A 253 11.69 25.51 -3.24
N MET A 254 10.40 25.87 -3.18
CA MET A 254 9.42 25.21 -2.31
C MET A 254 9.30 23.71 -2.59
N SER A 255 9.34 23.30 -3.87
CA SER A 255 9.29 21.87 -4.24
C SER A 255 10.53 21.10 -3.77
N LEU A 256 11.72 21.69 -3.90
CA LEU A 256 12.98 21.10 -3.42
C LEU A 256 13.02 21.03 -1.88
N GLU A 257 12.51 22.04 -1.18
CA GLU A 257 12.34 22.00 0.28
C GLU A 257 11.40 20.87 0.72
N ASN A 258 10.26 20.70 0.04
CA ASN A 258 9.34 19.59 0.29
C ASN A 258 10.01 18.23 0.07
N ILE A 259 10.81 18.08 -0.99
CA ILE A 259 11.59 16.85 -1.25
C ILE A 259 12.53 16.57 -0.08
N ARG A 260 13.33 17.57 0.35
CA ARG A 260 14.25 17.44 1.49
C ARG A 260 13.51 17.07 2.77
N PHE A 261 12.36 17.71 3.04
CA PHE A 261 11.53 17.42 4.20
C PHE A 261 11.02 15.97 4.16
N LEU A 262 10.40 15.53 3.05
CA LEU A 262 9.86 14.18 2.90
C LEU A 262 10.96 13.10 3.02
N GLU A 263 12.14 13.34 2.45
CA GLU A 263 13.29 12.44 2.61
C GLU A 263 13.75 12.35 4.06
N SER A 264 13.71 13.45 4.81
CA SER A 264 14.04 13.45 6.25
C SER A 264 13.02 12.66 7.07
N GLN A 265 11.73 12.79 6.76
CA GLN A 265 10.65 12.05 7.43
C GLN A 265 10.75 10.56 7.13
N LEU A 266 11.06 10.17 5.89
CA LEU A 266 11.33 8.78 5.53
C LEU A 266 12.49 8.20 6.33
N LYS A 267 13.61 8.93 6.46
CA LYS A 267 14.76 8.47 7.28
C LYS A 267 14.38 8.26 8.75
N LYS A 268 13.56 9.14 9.33
CA LYS A 268 13.05 8.98 10.70
C LYS A 268 12.18 7.73 10.83
N LEU A 269 11.26 7.55 9.88
CA LEU A 269 10.34 6.41 9.86
C LEU A 269 11.06 5.08 9.63
N ASP A 270 12.08 5.04 8.77
CA ASP A 270 12.86 3.83 8.49
C ASP A 270 13.59 3.32 9.74
N LYS A 271 14.13 4.24 10.55
CA LYS A 271 14.75 3.88 11.84
C LYS A 271 13.73 3.33 12.84
N GLU A 272 12.54 3.93 12.91
CA GLU A 272 11.49 3.44 13.80
C GLU A 272 10.96 2.08 13.35
N LEU A 273 10.78 1.85 12.05
CA LEU A 273 10.41 0.55 11.50
C LEU A 273 11.44 -0.53 11.83
N GLU A 274 12.73 -0.22 11.69
CA GLU A 274 13.80 -1.15 12.07
C GLU A 274 13.75 -1.48 13.58
N LYS A 275 13.51 -0.49 14.43
CA LYS A 275 13.37 -0.68 15.88
C LYS A 275 12.18 -1.58 16.21
N GLN A 276 10.99 -1.31 15.68
CA GLN A 276 9.79 -2.09 15.98
C GLN A 276 9.85 -3.51 15.40
N LEU A 277 10.52 -3.68 14.26
CA LEU A 277 10.69 -4.98 13.64
C LEU A 277 11.43 -5.98 14.54
N LYS A 278 12.33 -5.51 15.41
CA LYS A 278 13.07 -6.38 16.36
C LYS A 278 12.15 -7.14 17.32
N ALA A 279 10.93 -6.66 17.56
CA ALA A 279 9.94 -7.36 18.38
C ALA A 279 9.31 -8.58 17.68
N PHE A 280 9.55 -8.76 16.38
CA PHE A 280 9.00 -9.85 15.58
C PHE A 280 10.10 -10.85 15.21
N SER A 281 9.94 -12.10 15.65
CA SER A 281 10.81 -13.19 15.17
C SER A 281 10.49 -13.49 13.70
N HIS A 282 11.50 -13.39 12.84
CA HIS A 282 11.34 -13.63 11.41
C HIS A 282 12.66 -14.07 10.76
N THR A 283 12.57 -14.69 9.59
CA THR A 283 13.73 -15.12 8.80
C THR A 283 13.96 -14.31 7.52
N LEU A 284 13.09 -13.33 7.23
CA LEU A 284 13.12 -12.59 5.96
C LEU A 284 14.41 -11.80 5.71
N GLN A 285 15.01 -11.23 6.76
CA GLN A 285 16.28 -10.48 6.64
C GLN A 285 17.49 -11.36 6.30
N THR A 286 17.35 -12.70 6.32
CA THR A 286 18.41 -13.61 5.86
C THR A 286 18.53 -13.64 4.33
N VAL A 287 17.52 -13.16 3.61
CA VAL A 287 17.53 -13.10 2.14
C VAL A 287 18.36 -11.88 1.70
N PRO A 288 19.40 -12.07 0.88
CA PRO A 288 20.17 -10.95 0.33
C PRO A 288 19.26 -9.93 -0.38
N GLY A 289 19.38 -8.67 0.02
CA GLY A 289 18.58 -7.57 -0.50
C GLY A 289 17.29 -7.27 0.27
N ILE A 290 16.77 -8.17 1.12
CA ILE A 290 15.61 -7.83 1.97
C ILE A 290 16.09 -7.14 3.24
N GLY A 291 16.02 -5.81 3.24
CA GLY A 291 16.28 -4.99 4.43
C GLY A 291 15.11 -4.93 5.43
N PRO A 292 15.30 -4.31 6.60
CA PRO A 292 14.32 -4.24 7.68
C PRO A 292 13.01 -3.62 7.23
N VAL A 293 13.05 -2.55 6.44
CA VAL A 293 11.84 -1.88 5.94
C VAL A 293 10.94 -2.81 5.11
N ILE A 294 11.53 -3.59 4.19
CA ILE A 294 10.78 -4.49 3.32
C ILE A 294 10.25 -5.67 4.13
N ALA A 295 11.06 -6.22 5.04
CA ALA A 295 10.63 -7.25 5.97
C ALA A 295 9.45 -6.78 6.84
N ALA A 296 9.54 -5.59 7.42
CA ALA A 296 8.46 -4.98 8.21
C ALA A 296 7.17 -4.82 7.40
N GLY A 297 7.27 -4.32 6.15
CA GLY A 297 6.12 -4.19 5.27
C GLY A 297 5.44 -5.51 4.94
N ILE A 298 6.22 -6.56 4.69
CA ILE A 298 5.69 -7.91 4.43
C ILE A 298 5.03 -8.49 5.69
N ILE A 299 5.72 -8.45 6.83
CA ILE A 299 5.25 -9.02 8.11
C ILE A 299 3.99 -8.32 8.59
N ALA A 300 3.95 -6.99 8.53
CA ALA A 300 2.81 -6.20 8.97
C ALA A 300 1.51 -6.53 8.21
N GLU A 301 1.61 -6.79 6.91
CA GLU A 301 0.44 -7.07 6.08
C GLU A 301 0.02 -8.55 6.09
N ILE A 302 0.96 -9.47 6.32
CA ILE A 302 0.66 -10.91 6.48
C ILE A 302 0.03 -11.18 7.85
N GLY A 303 0.62 -10.63 8.92
CA GLY A 303 0.33 -11.04 10.28
C GLY A 303 0.86 -12.45 10.56
N ASP A 304 0.05 -13.26 11.23
CA ASP A 304 0.31 -14.70 11.36
C ASP A 304 0.27 -15.40 9.99
N ILE A 305 1.38 -16.03 9.60
CA ILE A 305 1.51 -16.76 8.33
C ILE A 305 0.61 -18.01 8.28
N HIS A 306 0.33 -18.64 9.44
CA HIS A 306 -0.42 -19.90 9.51
C HIS A 306 -1.91 -19.72 9.21
N ARG A 307 -2.40 -18.48 9.10
CA ARG A 307 -3.75 -18.19 8.56
C ARG A 307 -3.91 -18.55 7.08
N PHE A 308 -2.81 -18.78 6.36
CA PHE A 308 -2.80 -19.13 4.95
C PHE A 308 -2.43 -20.61 4.79
N ASN A 309 -3.30 -21.39 4.15
CA ASN A 309 -3.08 -22.83 3.95
C ASN A 309 -1.90 -23.13 3.00
N ASN A 310 -1.61 -22.23 2.07
CA ASN A 310 -0.53 -22.36 1.10
C ASN A 310 -0.11 -21.00 0.54
N GLU A 311 0.97 -20.99 -0.22
CA GLU A 311 1.53 -19.79 -0.83
C GLU A 311 0.67 -19.23 -1.97
N ALA A 312 -0.24 -20.05 -2.54
CA ALA A 312 -1.21 -19.58 -3.52
C ALA A 312 -2.32 -18.73 -2.85
N ALA A 313 -2.74 -19.08 -1.64
CA ALA A 313 -3.65 -18.29 -0.82
C ALA A 313 -3.02 -16.94 -0.45
N LEU A 314 -1.73 -16.92 -0.09
CA LEU A 314 -0.99 -15.69 0.18
C LEU A 314 -0.87 -14.81 -1.07
N ALA A 315 -0.56 -15.38 -2.23
CA ALA A 315 -0.52 -14.62 -3.48
C ALA A 315 -1.88 -14.06 -3.89
N LYS A 316 -2.97 -14.83 -3.69
CA LYS A 316 -4.33 -14.34 -3.91
C LYS A 316 -4.64 -13.16 -2.98
N PHE A 317 -4.25 -13.24 -1.72
CA PHE A 317 -4.41 -12.15 -0.76
C PHE A 317 -3.62 -10.89 -1.18
N ALA A 318 -2.39 -11.05 -1.69
CA ALA A 318 -1.60 -9.95 -2.23
C ALA A 318 -2.08 -9.44 -3.61
N GLY A 319 -3.11 -10.04 -4.23
CA GLY A 319 -3.52 -9.69 -5.59
C GLY A 319 -2.43 -9.96 -6.63
N LEU A 320 -1.56 -10.95 -6.38
CA LEU A 320 -0.54 -11.48 -7.29
C LEU A 320 -1.05 -12.74 -8.01
N VAL A 321 -2.29 -12.67 -8.49
CA VAL A 321 -2.96 -13.73 -9.26
C VAL A 321 -3.53 -13.14 -10.53
N TRP A 322 -3.54 -13.94 -11.60
CA TRP A 322 -4.08 -13.54 -12.90
C TRP A 322 -5.53 -14.01 -13.00
N ASN A 323 -6.38 -13.15 -13.58
CA ASN A 323 -7.74 -13.56 -13.90
C ASN A 323 -7.71 -14.65 -14.96
N LYS A 324 -8.42 -15.76 -14.76
CA LYS A 324 -8.60 -16.74 -15.83
C LYS A 324 -9.79 -16.30 -16.67
N TYR A 325 -9.55 -15.98 -17.94
CA TYR A 325 -10.61 -15.81 -18.94
C TYR A 325 -10.61 -17.04 -19.82
N GLN A 326 -11.56 -17.94 -19.54
CA GLN A 326 -11.80 -19.14 -20.31
C GLN A 326 -13.24 -19.08 -20.83
N SER A 327 -13.41 -19.16 -22.15
CA SER A 327 -14.71 -19.26 -22.81
C SER A 327 -14.69 -20.46 -23.75
N GLY A 328 -15.39 -21.54 -23.39
CA GLY A 328 -15.36 -22.80 -24.13
C GLY A 328 -13.93 -23.33 -24.29
N ASN A 329 -13.46 -23.46 -25.53
CA ASN A 329 -12.10 -23.93 -25.88
C ASN A 329 -11.04 -22.82 -25.91
N PHE A 330 -11.39 -21.57 -25.66
CA PHE A 330 -10.45 -20.44 -25.68
C PHE A 330 -9.92 -20.15 -24.28
N ASN A 331 -8.60 -20.19 -24.12
CA ASN A 331 -7.88 -19.72 -22.93
C ASN A 331 -7.07 -18.48 -23.32
N ALA A 332 -7.40 -17.32 -22.74
CA ALA A 332 -6.64 -16.11 -22.98
C ALA A 332 -5.24 -16.23 -22.35
N GLU A 333 -4.20 -16.06 -23.17
CA GLU A 333 -2.79 -16.05 -22.70
C GLU A 333 -2.42 -14.72 -22.00
N ASP A 334 -3.00 -13.60 -22.45
CA ASP A 334 -2.80 -12.28 -21.85
C ASP A 334 -3.98 -11.89 -20.96
N THR A 335 -3.79 -12.03 -19.66
CA THR A 335 -4.82 -11.73 -18.66
C THR A 335 -4.35 -10.66 -17.68
N SER A 336 -5.28 -9.78 -17.30
CA SER A 336 -4.99 -8.74 -16.33
C SER A 336 -4.77 -9.33 -14.93
N LEU A 337 -3.87 -8.70 -14.18
CA LEU A 337 -3.69 -8.99 -12.77
C LEU A 337 -5.00 -8.71 -12.04
N ALA A 338 -5.40 -9.60 -11.13
CA ALA A 338 -6.54 -9.37 -10.29
C ALA A 338 -6.36 -8.05 -9.52
N LYS A 339 -7.28 -7.11 -9.73
CA LYS A 339 -7.29 -5.83 -9.02
C LYS A 339 -7.77 -5.96 -7.57
N CYS A 340 -8.20 -7.15 -7.17
CA CYS A 340 -8.67 -7.47 -5.83
C CYS A 340 -7.50 -8.04 -4.99
N GLY A 341 -7.18 -7.40 -3.86
CA GLY A 341 -6.13 -7.85 -2.94
C GLY A 341 -5.50 -6.71 -2.15
N ASN A 342 -4.66 -7.06 -1.17
CA ASN A 342 -3.90 -6.13 -0.36
C ASN A 342 -2.78 -5.49 -1.18
N PHE A 343 -3.01 -4.26 -1.64
CA PHE A 343 -2.06 -3.58 -2.51
C PHE A 343 -0.77 -3.14 -1.80
N TYR A 344 -0.79 -2.94 -0.48
CA TYR A 344 0.41 -2.64 0.29
C TYR A 344 1.32 -3.86 0.34
N LEU A 345 0.77 -5.04 0.61
CA LEU A 345 1.54 -6.29 0.55
C LEU A 345 2.10 -6.53 -0.86
N ARG A 346 1.31 -6.28 -1.90
CA ARG A 346 1.76 -6.35 -3.29
C ARG A 346 2.95 -5.43 -3.54
N TYR A 347 2.87 -4.18 -3.10
CA TYR A 347 3.95 -3.20 -3.22
C TYR A 347 5.23 -3.74 -2.59
N TYR A 348 5.19 -4.16 -1.32
CA TYR A 348 6.38 -4.67 -0.62
C TYR A 348 6.96 -5.94 -1.26
N LEU A 349 6.12 -6.84 -1.78
CA LEU A 349 6.58 -8.04 -2.48
C LEU A 349 7.23 -7.72 -3.84
N VAL A 350 6.75 -6.69 -4.54
CA VAL A 350 7.33 -6.22 -5.80
C VAL A 350 8.66 -5.51 -5.56
N GLU A 351 8.77 -4.68 -4.52
CA GLU A 351 10.03 -4.08 -4.10
C GLU A 351 11.04 -5.15 -3.67
N ALA A 352 10.61 -6.14 -2.89
CA ALA A 352 11.44 -7.29 -2.53
C ALA A 352 11.93 -8.01 -3.80
N ALA A 353 11.05 -8.29 -4.76
CA ALA A 353 11.42 -8.94 -6.01
C ALA A 353 12.48 -8.16 -6.81
N ASN A 354 12.42 -6.82 -6.80
CA ASN A 354 13.41 -5.98 -7.47
C ASN A 354 14.78 -6.11 -6.80
N LEU A 355 14.82 -6.14 -5.46
CA LEU A 355 16.04 -6.31 -4.68
C LEU A 355 16.62 -7.72 -4.86
N LEU A 356 15.78 -8.76 -4.82
CA LEU A 356 16.21 -10.14 -5.06
C LEU A 356 16.81 -10.30 -6.47
N ARG A 357 16.23 -9.68 -7.49
CA ARG A 357 16.80 -9.67 -8.85
C ARG A 357 18.20 -9.07 -8.91
N MET A 358 18.51 -8.10 -8.04
CA MET A 358 19.81 -7.44 -8.00
C MET A 358 20.86 -8.23 -7.21
N HIS A 359 20.44 -8.95 -6.17
CA HIS A 359 21.36 -9.56 -5.19
C HIS A 359 21.35 -11.10 -5.17
N VAL A 360 20.42 -11.76 -5.86
CA VAL A 360 20.28 -13.22 -5.88
C VAL A 360 20.22 -13.72 -7.33
N ASP A 361 21.21 -14.51 -7.74
CA ASP A 361 21.38 -14.96 -9.12
C ASP A 361 20.20 -15.78 -9.66
N GLU A 362 19.59 -16.63 -8.81
CA GLU A 362 18.40 -17.40 -9.20
C GLU A 362 17.23 -16.47 -9.61
N TYR A 363 17.01 -15.40 -8.86
CA TYR A 363 15.96 -14.43 -9.13
C TYR A 363 16.31 -13.53 -10.31
N LYS A 364 17.60 -13.20 -10.47
CA LYS A 364 18.13 -12.51 -11.66
C LYS A 364 17.86 -13.32 -12.92
N ALA A 365 18.21 -14.60 -12.94
CA ALA A 365 17.99 -15.49 -14.08
C ALA A 365 16.49 -15.66 -14.39
N PHE A 366 15.67 -15.87 -13.36
CA PHE A 366 14.21 -15.96 -13.54
C PHE A 366 13.62 -14.67 -14.12
N TYR A 367 14.04 -13.51 -13.62
CA TYR A 367 13.59 -12.22 -14.12
C TYR A 367 13.94 -12.04 -15.61
N TYR A 368 15.20 -12.29 -16.00
CA TYR A 368 15.61 -12.11 -17.40
C TYR A 368 14.92 -13.10 -18.34
N LYS A 369 14.67 -14.33 -17.88
CA LYS A 369 13.84 -15.28 -18.63
C LYS A 369 12.44 -14.71 -18.87
N LYS A 370 11.76 -14.24 -17.82
CA LYS A 370 10.42 -13.63 -17.94
C LYS A 370 10.42 -12.32 -18.72
N TYR A 371 11.49 -11.55 -18.67
CA TYR A 371 11.63 -10.33 -19.46
C TYR A 371 11.62 -10.62 -20.96
N LYS A 372 12.28 -11.70 -21.39
CA LYS A 372 12.31 -12.15 -22.79
C LYS A 372 10.99 -12.77 -23.26
N GLU A 373 10.26 -13.46 -22.38
CA GLU A 373 8.97 -14.10 -22.70
C GLU A 373 7.81 -13.12 -22.86
N VAL A 374 7.94 -11.88 -22.37
CA VAL A 374 6.86 -10.90 -22.34
C VAL A 374 6.95 -9.93 -23.52
N ASN A 375 5.84 -9.75 -24.22
CA ASN A 375 5.78 -8.86 -25.40
C ASN A 375 5.53 -7.38 -25.08
N LYS A 376 4.90 -7.06 -23.94
CA LYS A 376 4.52 -5.68 -23.56
C LYS A 376 4.87 -5.37 -22.11
N HIS A 377 5.36 -4.16 -21.84
CA HIS A 377 5.73 -3.73 -20.49
C HIS A 377 6.69 -4.74 -19.80
N GLN A 378 7.72 -5.18 -20.53
CA GLN A 378 8.57 -6.32 -20.12
C GLN A 378 9.07 -6.20 -18.69
N HIS A 379 9.59 -5.02 -18.32
CA HIS A 379 10.10 -4.77 -16.97
C HIS A 379 9.02 -4.98 -15.90
N LYS A 380 7.86 -4.32 -16.02
CA LYS A 380 6.79 -4.39 -15.03
C LYS A 380 6.22 -5.80 -14.89
N ARG A 381 5.96 -6.48 -16.01
CA ARG A 381 5.39 -7.84 -16.00
C ARG A 381 6.39 -8.87 -15.49
N ALA A 382 7.65 -8.82 -15.93
CA ALA A 382 8.70 -9.70 -15.41
C ALA A 382 8.91 -9.51 -13.91
N LEU A 383 8.85 -8.27 -13.42
CA LEU A 383 8.97 -7.98 -12.00
C LEU A 383 7.79 -8.53 -11.18
N VAL A 384 6.55 -8.38 -11.66
CA VAL A 384 5.35 -8.95 -11.02
C VAL A 384 5.39 -10.49 -11.00
N LEU A 385 5.84 -11.12 -12.08
CA LEU A 385 6.06 -12.57 -12.14
C LEU A 385 7.13 -13.02 -11.13
N THR A 386 8.20 -12.23 -11.01
CA THR A 386 9.26 -12.45 -10.01
C THR A 386 8.70 -12.31 -8.60
N ALA A 387 7.86 -11.31 -8.33
CA ALA A 387 7.17 -11.14 -7.06
C ALA A 387 6.26 -12.34 -6.72
N ARG A 388 5.59 -12.93 -7.71
CA ARG A 388 4.83 -14.18 -7.50
C ARG A 388 5.72 -15.34 -7.07
N LYS A 389 6.94 -15.45 -7.63
CA LYS A 389 7.96 -16.41 -7.16
C LYS A 389 8.46 -16.04 -5.76
N THR A 390 8.65 -14.76 -5.43
CA THR A 390 9.02 -14.28 -4.09
C THR A 390 7.98 -14.67 -3.03
N VAL A 391 6.68 -14.70 -3.36
CA VAL A 391 5.64 -15.18 -2.42
C VAL A 391 5.91 -16.60 -1.93
N ARG A 392 6.36 -17.51 -2.82
CA ARG A 392 6.72 -18.89 -2.44
C ARG A 392 7.84 -18.91 -1.39
N LEU A 393 8.86 -18.09 -1.62
CA LEU A 393 9.99 -17.95 -0.70
C LEU A 393 9.53 -17.41 0.66
N VAL A 394 8.82 -16.28 0.66
CA VAL A 394 8.31 -15.64 1.88
C VAL A 394 7.43 -16.60 2.68
N PHE A 395 6.50 -17.30 2.01
CA PHE A 395 5.63 -18.29 2.68
C PHE A 395 6.45 -19.39 3.33
N THR A 396 7.44 -19.94 2.62
CA THR A 396 8.28 -21.05 3.15
C THR A 396 9.14 -20.60 4.32
N LEU A 397 9.81 -19.46 4.21
CA LEU A 397 10.69 -18.93 5.26
C LEU A 397 9.91 -18.64 6.55
N LEU A 398 8.73 -18.02 6.43
CA LEU A 398 7.91 -17.69 7.60
C LEU A 398 7.19 -18.90 8.19
N SER A 399 6.62 -19.78 7.37
CA SER A 399 5.86 -20.93 7.86
C SER A 399 6.74 -22.04 8.47
N LYS A 400 7.96 -22.23 7.95
CA LYS A 400 8.91 -23.23 8.46
C LYS A 400 9.93 -22.66 9.43
N GLY A 401 9.98 -21.34 9.61
CA GLY A 401 11.02 -20.69 10.43
C GLY A 401 12.44 -20.92 9.91
N GLN A 402 12.61 -21.18 8.62
CA GLN A 402 13.91 -21.52 8.03
C GLN A 402 14.66 -20.28 7.54
N VAL A 403 15.99 -20.31 7.64
CA VAL A 403 16.86 -19.28 7.06
C VAL A 403 17.03 -19.48 5.56
N PHE A 404 17.24 -18.39 4.83
CA PHE A 404 17.49 -18.43 3.40
C PHE A 404 18.80 -19.18 3.09
N ARG A 405 18.74 -20.11 2.14
CA ARG A 405 19.91 -20.79 1.58
C ARG A 405 19.92 -20.66 0.06
N PRO A 406 21.03 -20.20 -0.54
CA PRO A 406 21.18 -20.18 -2.00
C PRO A 406 21.05 -21.60 -2.57
N GLY A 407 20.32 -21.77 -3.67
CA GLY A 407 20.17 -23.07 -4.35
C GLY A 407 18.88 -23.86 -4.05
N GLY A 408 17.93 -23.29 -3.29
CA GLY A 408 16.56 -23.80 -3.24
C GLY A 408 16.32 -25.10 -2.45
N VAL A 409 17.30 -25.60 -1.70
CA VAL A 409 17.11 -26.80 -0.86
C VAL A 409 16.54 -26.40 0.51
N VAL A 410 15.21 -26.39 0.57
CA VAL A 410 14.40 -26.36 1.79
C VAL A 410 14.46 -27.78 2.39
N VAL A 411 15.45 -28.06 3.23
CA VAL A 411 15.54 -29.37 3.92
C VAL A 411 14.47 -29.41 5.01
N ASN A 412 13.60 -30.41 4.98
CA ASN A 412 12.81 -30.79 6.15
C ASN A 412 13.80 -31.45 7.12
N SER A 413 14.11 -30.79 8.24
CA SER A 413 14.66 -31.46 9.41
C SER A 413 13.55 -32.23 10.11
#